data_AF-A0A1M5L8T6-F1
#
_entry.id   AF-A0A1M5L8T6-F1
#
_cell.length_a   1.000
_cell.length_b   1.000
_cell.length_c   1.000
_cell.angle_alpha   90.00
_cell.angle_beta   90.00
_cell.angle_gamma   90.00
#
_symmetry.space_group_name_H-M   'P 1'
#
loop_
_entity.id
_entity.type
_entity.pdbx_description
1 polymer ?
#
loop_
_entity_poly.entity_id
_entity_poly.type
_entity_poly.pdbx_seq_one_letter_code
_entity_poly.pdbx_strand_id
1 'polypeptide(L)' 'MNWSILLTIISLIFLILSFLNLRSFRNEFKKLNTGDVLSDELVKESRKKIWTGLTLFGISSILSLIVIFVSSN' A
#
# COMPACT_ATOMS: atom_id res chain seq x y z
N MET A 1 -15.51 23.48 5.01
CA MET A 1 -14.73 22.32 5.51
C MET A 1 -13.36 22.42 4.87
N ASN A 2 -12.28 22.56 5.65
CA ASN A 2 -10.95 22.78 5.08
C ASN A 2 -10.56 21.57 4.22
N TRP A 3 -10.26 21.80 2.94
CA TRP A 3 -9.85 20.76 1.99
C TRP A 3 -8.70 19.90 2.52
N SER A 4 -7.82 20.50 3.33
CA SER A 4 -6.71 19.86 4.03
C SER A 4 -7.16 18.74 4.98
N ILE A 5 -8.28 18.94 5.69
CA ILE A 5 -8.83 17.93 6.62
C ILE A 5 -9.35 16.73 5.82
N LEU A 6 -10.01 16.99 4.69
CA LEU A 6 -10.54 15.94 3.82
C LEU A 6 -9.41 15.09 3.20
N LEU A 7 -8.33 15.73 2.73
CA LEU A 7 -7.13 15.06 2.22
C LEU A 7 -6.42 14.22 3.28
N THR A 8 -6.36 14.71 4.52
CA THR A 8 -5.76 13.99 5.64
C THR A 8 -6.55 12.72 5.98
N ILE A 9 -7.87 12.81 5.99
CA ILE A 9 -8.75 11.65 6.22
C ILE A 9 -8.58 10.59 5.12
N ILE A 10 -8.51 11.01 3.86
CA ILE A 10 -8.28 10.08 2.72
C ILE A 10 -6.92 9.39 2.85
N SER A 11 -5.86 10.13 3.18
CA SER A 11 -4.52 9.56 3.36
C SER A 11 -4.49 8.52 4.49
N LEU A 12 -5.17 8.81 5.61
CA LEU A 12 -5.28 7.89 6.74
C LEU A 12 -5.99 6.58 6.34
N ILE A 13 -7.07 6.66 5.56
CA ILE A 13 -7.80 5.50 5.05
C ILE A 13 -6.88 4.64 4.17
N PHE A 14 -6.13 5.26 3.25
CA PHE A 14 -5.18 4.55 2.39
C PHE A 14 -4.06 3.87 3.19
N LEU A 15 -3.59 4.51 4.27
CA LEU A 15 -2.56 3.96 5.14
C LEU A 15 -3.05 2.71 5.89
N ILE A 16 -4.27 2.76 6.43
CA ILE A 16 -4.92 1.60 7.06
C ILE A 16 -5.10 0.47 6.04
N LEU A 17 -5.56 0.78 4.83
CA LEU A 17 -5.75 -0.20 3.76
C LEU A 17 -4.43 -0.89 3.37
N SER A 18 -3.35 -0.11 3.28
CA SER A 18 -2.00 -0.61 3.01
C SER A 18 -1.52 -1.57 4.11
N PHE A 19 -1.78 -1.23 5.38
CA PHE A 19 -1.40 -2.06 6.52
C PHE A 19 -2.15 -3.41 6.55
N LEU A 20 -3.45 -3.39 6.22
CA LEU A 20 -4.26 -4.61 6.10
C LEU A 20 -3.76 -5.51 4.96
N ASN A 21 -3.45 -4.92 3.80
CA ASN A 21 -2.86 -5.65 2.68
C ASN A 21 -1.51 -6.28 3.04
N LEU A 22 -0.65 -5.55 3.75
CA LEU A 22 0.65 -6.06 4.20
C LEU A 22 0.51 -7.23 5.18
N ARG A 23 -0.48 -7.17 6.08
CA ARG A 23 -0.76 -8.27 7.02
C ARG A 23 -1.31 -9.51 6.31
N SER A 24 -2.18 -9.33 5.32
CA SER A 24 -2.68 -10.42 4.47
C SER A 24 -1.52 -11.07 3.71
N PHE A 25 -0.65 -10.25 3.10
CA PHE A 25 0.54 -10.69 2.39
C PHE A 25 1.47 -11.51 3.29
N ARG A 26 1.73 -11.04 4.51
CA ARG A 26 2.59 -11.76 5.47
C ARG A 26 2.00 -13.12 5.86
N ASN A 27 0.68 -13.24 5.96
CA ASN A 27 0.02 -14.52 6.25
C ASN A 27 0.08 -15.48 5.06
N GLU A 28 -0.09 -15.00 3.82
CA GLU A 28 0.12 -15.80 2.60
C GLU A 28 1.58 -16.29 2.50
N PHE A 29 2.56 -15.42 2.78
CA PHE A 29 3.99 -15.77 2.81
C PHE A 29 4.33 -16.79 3.89
N LYS A 30 3.72 -16.67 5.09
CA LYS A 30 3.93 -17.65 6.16
C LYS A 30 3.38 -19.03 5.79
N LYS A 31 2.34 -19.08 4.97
CA LYS A 31 1.74 -20.32 4.45
C LYS A 31 2.61 -20.97 3.36
N LEU A 32 3.33 -20.15 2.59
CA LEU A 32 4.26 -20.59 1.53
C LEU A 32 5.55 -21.26 2.05
N ASN A 33 5.87 -21.13 3.33
CA ASN A 33 7.13 -21.63 3.92
C ASN A 33 7.16 -23.15 4.17
N THR A 34 6.16 -23.92 3.72
CA THR A 34 5.98 -25.34 4.12
C THR A 34 6.10 -26.34 2.96
N GLY A 35 6.53 -25.93 1.76
CA GLY A 35 6.76 -26.91 0.69
C GLY A 35 7.09 -26.33 -0.68
N ASP A 36 8.38 -26.05 -0.90
CA ASP A 36 9.23 -26.31 -2.08
C ASP A 36 8.72 -26.26 -3.54
N VAL A 37 7.44 -26.08 -3.92
CA VAL A 37 7.02 -26.33 -5.32
C VAL A 37 6.03 -25.32 -5.95
N LEU A 38 5.42 -24.38 -5.24
CA LEU A 38 4.28 -23.63 -5.81
C LEU A 38 4.64 -22.45 -6.74
N SER A 39 4.95 -22.81 -7.99
CA SER A 39 4.71 -22.14 -9.28
C SER A 39 5.13 -20.68 -9.42
N ASP A 40 5.95 -20.40 -10.44
CA ASP A 40 6.31 -19.08 -10.96
C ASP A 40 5.12 -18.09 -11.05
N GLU A 41 3.92 -18.63 -11.17
CA GLU A 41 2.64 -17.92 -11.20
C GLU A 41 2.30 -17.22 -9.87
N LEU A 42 2.54 -17.86 -8.72
CA LEU A 42 2.34 -17.23 -7.40
C LEU A 42 3.43 -16.20 -7.09
N VAL A 43 4.65 -16.42 -7.59
CA VAL A 43 5.73 -15.42 -7.50
C VAL A 43 5.41 -14.22 -8.38
N LYS A 44 4.83 -14.42 -9.58
CA LYS A 44 4.32 -13.35 -10.45
C LYS A 44 3.17 -12.59 -9.79
N GLU A 45 2.21 -13.30 -9.20
CA GLU A 45 1.05 -12.69 -8.57
C GLU A 45 1.44 -11.90 -7.32
N SER A 46 2.35 -12.45 -6.51
CA SER A 46 2.95 -11.75 -5.36
C SER A 46 3.75 -10.53 -5.79
N ARG A 47 4.57 -10.64 -6.85
CA ARG A 47 5.29 -9.48 -7.40
C ARG A 47 4.34 -8.40 -7.90
N LYS A 48 3.24 -8.77 -8.56
CA LYS A 48 2.22 -7.83 -9.06
C LYS A 48 1.51 -7.12 -7.90
N LYS A 49 1.17 -7.85 -6.84
CA LYS A 49 0.59 -7.29 -5.61
C LYS A 49 1.58 -6.36 -4.90
N ILE A 50 2.86 -6.74 -4.78
CA ILE A 50 3.92 -5.86 -4.23
C ILE A 50 4.05 -4.60 -5.07
N TRP A 51 4.12 -4.73 -6.40
CA TRP A 51 4.22 -3.57 -7.30
C TRP A 51 3.03 -2.63 -7.14
N THR A 52 1.83 -3.19 -6.97
CA THR A 52 0.61 -2.40 -6.74
C THR A 52 0.63 -1.71 -5.37
N GLY A 53 1.12 -2.38 -4.33
CA GLY A 53 1.35 -1.76 -3.02
C GLY A 53 2.39 -0.64 -3.10
N LEU A 54 3.46 -0.84 -3.86
CA LEU A 54 4.52 0.14 -4.06
C LEU A 54 4.03 1.37 -4.83
N THR A 55 3.23 1.18 -5.89
CA THR A 55 2.65 2.29 -6.65
C THR A 55 1.64 3.08 -5.82
N LEU A 56 0.78 2.41 -5.04
CA LEU A 56 -0.14 3.08 -4.11
C LEU A 56 0.61 3.86 -3.03
N PHE A 57 1.70 3.30 -2.49
CA PHE A 57 2.54 3.98 -1.52
C PHE A 57 3.22 5.22 -2.13
N GLY A 58 3.75 5.11 -3.35
CA GLY A 58 4.33 6.22 -4.09
C GLY A 58 3.32 7.35 -4.36
N ILE A 59 2.13 7.00 -4.85
CA ILE A 59 1.03 7.95 -5.08
C ILE A 59 0.65 8.65 -3.76
N SER A 60 0.48 7.90 -2.67
CA SER A 60 0.16 8.45 -1.35
C SER A 60 1.24 9.43 -0.85
N SER A 61 2.52 9.09 -1.06
CA SER A 61 3.64 9.95 -0.67
C SER A 61 3.67 11.26 -1.46
N ILE A 62 3.42 11.20 -2.77
CA ILE A 62 3.33 12.40 -3.63
C ILE A 62 2.13 13.25 -3.22
N LEU A 63 0.97 12.64 -2.97
CA LEU A 63 -0.22 13.35 -2.50
C LEU A 63 0.06 14.07 -1.18
N SER A 64 0.74 13.41 -0.25
CA SER A 64 1.14 13.99 1.04
C SER A 64 2.04 15.21 0.87
N LEU A 65 3.05 15.12 -0.01
CA LEU A 65 3.92 16.26 -0.32
C LEU A 65 3.15 17.44 -0.92
N ILE A 66 2.20 17.18 -1.82
CA ILE A 66 1.34 18.23 -2.41
C ILE A 66 0.50 18.90 -1.31
N VAL A 67 -0.09 18.12 -0.39
CA VAL A 67 -0.87 18.65 0.72
C VAL A 67 -0.03 19.56 1.62
N ILE A 68 1.20 19.14 1.96
CA ILE A 68 2.13 19.95 2.75
C ILE A 68 2.45 21.26 2.01
N PHE A 69 2.73 21.19 0.71
CA PHE A 69 3.09 22.36 -0.08
C PHE A 69 1.93 23.37 -0.21
N VAL A 70 0.71 22.88 -0.45
CA VAL A 70 -0.51 23.71 -0.50
C VAL A 70 -0.87 24.26 0.88
N SER A 71 -0.63 23.53 1.96
CA SER A 71 -0.89 24.02 3.33
C SER A 71 0.17 24.99 3.84
N SER A 72 1.36 25.02 3.23
CA SER A 72 2.49 25.87 3.57
C SER A 72 2.47 27.22 2.85
N ASN A 73 1.52 27.44 1.95
CA ASN A 73 1.37 28.63 1.11
C ASN A 73 -0.01 29.25 1.35
#